data_AF-A5ATS1-F1
#
_entry.id   AF-A5ATS1-F1
#
_cell.length_a   1.000
_cell.length_b   1.000
_cell.length_c   1.000
_cell.angle_alpha   90.00
_cell.angle_beta   90.00
_cell.angle_gamma   90.00
#
_symmetry.space_group_name_H-M   'P 1'
#
loop_
_entity.id
_entity.type
_entity.pdbx_description
1 polymer ?
#
loop_
_entity_poly.entity_id
_entity_poly.type
_entity_poly.pdbx_seq_one_letter_code
_entity_poly.pdbx_strand_id
1 'polypeptide(L)'
;MVSILGKWHSEHLESFRKRTPKFFLEDERLFERWDDHHIACLTKEFLRFKDIVVQWIMHPWERDARLVHEAITKGPQAYGLLIEIACTRSSEELLGARKAYQSLFDQSIEDVAS
;
A
#
# COMPACT_ATOMS: atom_id res chain seq x y z
N MET A 1 -0.73 17.06 1.63
CA MET A 1 -0.22 16.17 2.69
C MET A 1 1.30 16.31 2.87
N VAL A 2 2.12 16.12 1.84
CA VAL A 2 3.58 16.33 1.94
C VAL A 2 3.95 17.77 2.34
N SER A 3 3.20 18.77 1.89
CA SER A 3 3.37 20.19 2.27
C SER A 3 3.06 20.51 3.74
N ILE A 4 2.42 19.59 4.48
CA ILE A 4 2.19 19.70 5.93
C ILE A 4 3.38 19.10 6.69
N LEU A 5 3.96 18.00 6.18
CA LEU A 5 5.16 17.36 6.72
C LEU A 5 6.45 18.15 6.40
N GLY A 6 6.50 18.85 5.27
CA GLY A 6 7.67 19.61 4.82
C GLY A 6 7.86 20.98 5.48
N LYS A 7 6.95 21.42 6.36
CA LYS A 7 7.04 22.71 7.08
C LYS A 7 7.76 22.63 8.43
N TRP A 8 8.49 21.56 8.68
CA TRP A 8 9.22 21.42 9.93
C TRP A 8 10.41 22.39 9.94
N HIS A 9 10.33 23.43 10.78
CA HIS A 9 11.45 24.30 11.13
C HIS A 9 12.58 23.48 11.78
N SER A 10 13.82 23.98 11.74
CA SER A 10 14.99 23.30 12.32
C SER A 10 14.78 22.84 13.76
N GLU A 11 14.14 23.68 14.57
CA GLU A 11 13.79 23.40 15.98
C GLU A 11 12.84 22.19 16.14
N HIS A 12 11.89 22.01 15.22
CA HIS A 12 10.98 20.85 15.25
C HIS A 12 11.71 19.56 14.90
N LEU A 13 12.63 19.61 13.94
CA LEU A 13 13.47 18.46 13.57
C LEU A 13 14.41 18.06 14.71
N GLU A 14 15.04 19.03 15.37
CA GLU A 14 15.88 18.78 16.54
C GLU A 14 15.08 18.20 17.70
N SER A 15 13.91 18.78 18.02
CA SER A 15 13.03 18.25 19.06
C SER A 15 12.55 16.83 18.72
N PHE A 16 12.23 16.55 17.46
CA PHE A 16 11.83 15.22 17.03
C PHE A 16 12.96 14.20 17.20
N ARG A 17 14.17 14.53 16.72
CA ARG A 17 15.38 13.69 16.85
C ARG A 17 15.64 13.33 18.32
N LYS A 18 15.67 14.33 19.20
CA LYS A 18 15.87 14.14 20.65
C LYS A 18 14.79 13.26 21.30
N ARG A 19 13.54 13.34 20.83
CA ARG A 19 12.42 12.55 21.34
C ARG A 19 12.37 11.13 20.77
N THR A 20 13.16 10.83 19.75
CA THR A 20 13.13 9.54 19.03
C THR A 20 14.51 8.87 18.98
N PRO A 21 15.14 8.59 20.14
CA PRO A 21 16.52 8.07 20.21
C PRO A 21 16.70 6.67 19.61
N LYS A 22 15.61 5.97 19.26
CA LYS A 22 15.66 4.69 18.54
C LYS A 22 15.97 4.86 17.05
N PHE A 23 15.64 6.02 16.49
CA PHE A 23 15.82 6.32 15.06
C PHE A 23 17.12 7.05 14.77
N PHE A 24 17.81 7.55 15.79
CA PHE A 24 18.99 8.40 15.65
C PHE A 24 20.07 7.94 16.63
N LEU A 25 21.25 7.66 16.10
CA LEU A 25 22.41 7.17 16.82
C LEU A 25 23.56 8.16 16.62
N GLU A 26 24.19 8.55 17.72
CA GLU A 26 25.42 9.35 17.67
C GLU A 26 26.61 8.41 17.48
N ASP A 27 27.51 8.77 16.55
CA ASP A 27 28.76 8.05 16.35
C ASP A 27 29.92 8.65 17.15
N GLU A 28 31.10 8.01 17.08
CA GLU A 28 32.31 8.46 17.78
C GLU A 28 32.78 9.88 17.38
N ARG A 29 32.26 10.42 16.28
CA ARG A 29 32.58 11.77 15.77
C ARG A 29 31.54 12.81 16.20
N LEU A 30 30.63 12.45 17.12
CA LEU A 30 29.52 13.29 17.57
C LEU A 30 28.56 13.64 16.42
N PHE A 31 28.45 12.77 15.41
CA PHE A 31 27.50 12.93 14.32
C PHE A 31 26.26 12.06 14.56
N GLU A 32 25.11 12.72 14.66
CA GLU A 32 23.82 12.06 14.80
C GLU A 32 23.30 11.59 13.44
N ARG A 33 23.57 10.31 13.12
CA ARG A 33 23.01 9.62 11.96
C ARG A 33 21.71 8.92 12.33
N TRP A 34 20.89 8.61 11.34
CA TRP A 34 19.76 7.73 11.59
C TRP A 34 20.20 6.28 11.79
N ASP A 35 19.32 5.45 12.34
CA ASP A 35 19.48 3.99 12.38
C ASP A 35 18.81 3.35 11.16
N ASP A 36 19.60 2.70 10.31
CA ASP A 36 19.11 2.15 9.04
C ASP A 36 18.04 1.06 9.24
N HIS A 37 18.11 0.28 10.32
CA HIS A 37 17.13 -0.77 10.60
C HIS A 37 15.75 -0.15 10.93
N HIS A 38 15.71 0.84 11.81
CA HIS A 38 14.47 1.51 12.17
C HIS A 38 13.89 2.31 11.01
N ILE A 39 14.73 2.95 10.18
CA ILE A 39 14.26 3.65 8.97
C ILE A 39 13.71 2.66 7.93
N ALA A 40 14.34 1.50 7.76
CA ALA A 40 13.81 0.45 6.88
C ALA A 40 12.45 -0.07 7.37
N CYS A 41 12.28 -0.28 8.69
CA CYS A 41 11.00 -0.64 9.29
C CYS A 41 9.94 0.44 9.07
N LEU A 42 10.26 1.70 9.33
CA LEU A 42 9.35 2.83 9.12
C LEU A 42 8.92 2.96 7.65
N THR A 43 9.85 2.75 6.73
CA THR A 43 9.56 2.76 5.28
C THR A 43 8.55 1.68 4.92
N LYS A 44 8.70 0.46 5.45
CA LYS A 44 7.72 -0.62 5.24
C LYS A 44 6.34 -0.25 5.79
N GLU A 45 6.27 0.34 6.98
CA GLU A 45 4.99 0.78 7.56
C GLU A 45 4.33 1.88 6.73
N PHE A 46 5.09 2.83 6.18
CA PHE A 46 4.54 3.85 5.28
C PHE A 46 4.01 3.25 3.97
N LEU A 47 4.68 2.24 3.42
CA LEU A 47 4.17 1.52 2.24
C LEU A 47 2.86 0.80 2.55
N ARG A 48 2.79 0.07 3.67
CA ARG A 48 1.56 -0.60 4.14
C ARG A 48 0.43 0.40 4.34
N PHE A 49 0.71 1.52 5.00
CA PHE A 49 -0.28 2.59 5.23
C PHE A 49 -0.80 3.16 3.91
N LYS A 50 0.10 3.46 2.96
CA LYS A 50 -0.27 3.91 1.62
C LYS A 50 -1.22 2.91 0.96
N ASP A 51 -0.87 1.64 0.96
CA ASP A 51 -1.65 0.60 0.29
C ASP A 51 -3.04 0.45 0.90
N ILE A 52 -3.15 0.49 2.23
CA ILE A 52 -4.44 0.44 2.95
C ILE A 52 -5.30 1.67 2.60
N VAL A 53 -4.74 2.88 2.69
CA VAL A 53 -5.48 4.12 2.41
C VAL A 53 -5.97 4.13 0.96
N VAL A 54 -5.11 3.76 0.01
CA VAL A 54 -5.46 3.70 -1.42
C VAL A 54 -6.58 2.70 -1.67
N GLN A 55 -6.52 1.50 -1.07
CA GLN A 55 -7.61 0.52 -1.19
C GLN A 55 -8.90 0.97 -0.52
N TRP A 56 -8.83 1.73 0.57
CA TRP A 56 -10.01 2.17 1.31
C TRP A 56 -10.80 3.26 0.60
N ILE A 57 -10.12 4.13 -0.16
CA ILE A 57 -10.77 5.23 -0.90
C ILE A 57 -11.34 4.81 -2.26
N MET A 58 -10.97 3.63 -2.77
CA MET A 58 -11.50 3.11 -4.04
C MET A 58 -12.97 2.69 -3.90
N HIS A 59 -13.70 2.76 -5.00
CA HIS A 59 -14.97 2.06 -5.09
C HIS A 59 -14.73 0.54 -4.89
N PRO A 60 -15.54 -0.18 -4.09
CA PRO A 60 -15.30 -1.60 -3.82
C PRO A 60 -15.15 -2.47 -5.08
N TRP A 61 -15.96 -2.19 -6.11
CA TRP A 61 -15.85 -2.86 -7.41
C TRP A 61 -14.53 -2.60 -8.13
N GLU A 62 -14.01 -1.37 -8.10
CA GLU A 62 -12.70 -1.05 -8.67
C GLU A 62 -11.59 -1.76 -7.90
N ARG A 63 -11.66 -1.75 -6.56
CA ARG A 63 -10.67 -2.43 -5.72
C ARG A 63 -10.59 -3.91 -6.08
N ASP A 64 -11.72 -4.60 -6.10
CA ASP A 64 -11.74 -6.04 -6.41
C ASP A 64 -11.29 -6.29 -7.87
N ALA A 65 -11.65 -5.44 -8.83
CA ALA A 65 -11.16 -5.53 -10.21
C ALA A 65 -9.62 -5.43 -10.31
N ARG A 66 -9.01 -4.47 -9.59
CA ARG A 66 -7.56 -4.31 -9.56
C ARG A 66 -6.86 -5.48 -8.87
N LEU A 67 -7.43 -5.99 -7.79
CA LEU A 67 -6.92 -7.17 -7.08
C LEU A 67 -6.97 -8.42 -7.96
N VAL A 68 -8.05 -8.62 -8.72
CA VAL A 68 -8.15 -9.71 -9.71
C VAL A 68 -7.08 -9.56 -10.78
N HIS A 69 -6.91 -8.37 -11.37
CA HIS A 69 -5.88 -8.14 -12.38
C HIS A 69 -4.47 -8.42 -11.84
N GLU A 70 -4.18 -7.96 -10.63
CA GLU A 70 -2.91 -8.23 -9.95
C GLU A 70 -2.69 -9.72 -9.71
N ALA A 71 -3.72 -10.45 -9.26
CA ALA A 71 -3.61 -11.88 -9.00
C ALA A 71 -3.36 -12.69 -10.28
N ILE A 72 -4.04 -12.35 -11.38
CA ILE A 72 -3.80 -12.97 -12.69
C ILE A 72 -2.38 -12.68 -13.17
N THR A 73 -1.94 -11.42 -13.06
CA THR A 73 -0.58 -11.01 -13.47
C THR A 73 0.51 -11.71 -12.66
N LYS A 74 0.30 -11.87 -11.36
CA LYS A 74 1.26 -12.57 -10.47
C LYS A 74 1.24 -14.07 -10.73
N GLY A 75 0.09 -14.67 -11.03
CA GLY A 75 -0.03 -16.10 -11.27
C GLY A 75 -0.24 -16.91 -9.96
N PRO A 76 0.14 -18.20 -9.93
CA PRO A 76 -0.29 -19.17 -8.90
C PRO A 76 -0.10 -18.73 -7.45
N GLN A 77 0.96 -17.97 -7.15
CA GLN A 77 1.23 -17.45 -5.80
C GLN A 77 0.19 -16.44 -5.29
N ALA A 78 -0.62 -15.88 -6.18
CA ALA A 78 -1.66 -14.91 -5.84
C ALA A 78 -3.08 -15.45 -6.05
N TYR A 79 -3.26 -16.70 -6.50
CA TYR A 79 -4.59 -17.28 -6.74
C TYR A 79 -5.44 -17.42 -5.47
N GLY A 80 -4.82 -17.45 -4.28
CA GLY A 80 -5.55 -17.36 -3.02
C GLY A 80 -6.46 -16.13 -2.94
N LEU A 81 -6.06 -15.02 -3.57
CA LEU A 81 -6.86 -13.79 -3.62
C LEU A 81 -8.09 -13.92 -4.52
N LEU A 82 -7.98 -14.66 -5.64
CA LEU A 82 -9.12 -14.94 -6.52
C LEU A 82 -10.16 -15.82 -5.79
N ILE A 83 -9.69 -16.83 -5.06
CA ILE A 83 -10.54 -17.69 -4.24
C ILE A 83 -11.23 -16.86 -3.16
N GLU A 84 -10.50 -16.00 -2.46
CA GLU A 84 -11.07 -15.12 -1.43
C GLU A 84 -12.17 -14.23 -2.00
N ILE A 85 -11.91 -13.53 -3.11
CA ILE A 85 -12.91 -12.65 -3.74
C ILE A 85 -14.14 -13.47 -4.17
N ALA A 86 -13.95 -14.60 -4.85
CA ALA A 86 -15.04 -15.45 -5.31
C ALA A 86 -15.90 -16.02 -4.17
N CYS A 87 -15.29 -16.33 -3.02
CA CYS A 87 -15.99 -16.94 -1.90
C CYS A 87 -16.58 -15.94 -0.89
N THR A 88 -16.11 -14.69 -0.88
CA THR A 88 -16.52 -13.68 0.13
C THR A 88 -17.40 -12.57 -0.42
N ARG A 89 -17.49 -12.41 -1.74
CA ARG A 89 -18.34 -11.40 -2.38
C ARG A 89 -19.68 -11.98 -2.79
N SER A 90 -20.72 -11.18 -2.64
CA SER A 90 -22.04 -11.47 -3.18
C SER A 90 -22.04 -11.44 -4.71
N SER A 91 -23.05 -12.05 -5.34
CA SER A 91 -23.19 -12.04 -6.80
C SER A 91 -23.27 -10.62 -7.39
N GLU A 92 -23.86 -9.67 -6.66
CA GLU A 92 -23.94 -8.27 -7.08
C GLU A 92 -22.56 -7.59 -7.06
N GLU A 93 -21.78 -7.81 -5.99
CA GLU A 93 -20.41 -7.30 -5.88
C GLU A 93 -19.50 -7.87 -6.97
N LEU A 94 -19.60 -9.18 -7.25
CA LEU A 94 -18.85 -9.84 -8.31
C LEU A 94 -19.21 -9.28 -9.69
N LEU A 95 -20.51 -9.07 -9.96
CA LEU A 95 -20.97 -8.47 -11.21
C LEU A 95 -20.45 -7.03 -11.35
N GLY A 96 -20.45 -6.27 -10.26
CA GLY A 96 -19.89 -4.93 -10.19
C GLY A 96 -18.39 -4.91 -10.48
N ALA A 97 -17.63 -5.79 -9.83
CA ALA A 97 -16.19 -5.94 -10.06
C ALA A 97 -15.87 -6.31 -11.50
N ARG A 98 -16.66 -7.21 -12.13
CA ARG A 98 -16.49 -7.55 -13.55
C ARG A 98 -16.71 -6.36 -14.48
N LYS A 99 -17.75 -5.55 -14.23
CA LYS A 99 -18.00 -4.31 -14.99
C LYS A 99 -16.85 -3.31 -14.83
N ALA A 100 -16.37 -3.14 -13.59
CA ALA A 100 -15.23 -2.26 -13.30
C ALA A 100 -13.95 -2.76 -13.99
N TYR A 101 -13.68 -4.06 -13.97
CA TYR A 101 -12.53 -4.68 -14.64
C TYR A 101 -12.55 -4.37 -16.13
N GLN A 102 -13.67 -4.64 -16.81
CA GLN A 102 -13.81 -4.38 -18.24
C GLN A 102 -13.62 -2.90 -18.57
N SER A 103 -14.12 -2.00 -17.71
CA SER A 103 -13.94 -0.56 -17.89
C SER A 103 -12.51 -0.08 -17.64
N LEU A 104 -11.71 -0.78 -16.83
CA LEU A 104 -10.36 -0.37 -16.43
C LEU A 104 -9.27 -0.96 -17.33
N PHE A 105 -9.50 -2.15 -17.88
CA PHE A 105 -8.48 -2.94 -18.58
C PHE A 105 -8.85 -3.30 -20.03
N ASP A 106 -10.03 -2.86 -20.51
CA ASP A 106 -10.53 -3.16 -21.87
C ASP A 106 -10.56 -4.66 -22.22
N GLN A 107 -10.65 -5.52 -21.20
CA GLN A 107 -10.63 -6.98 -21.30
C GLN A 107 -11.69 -7.57 -20.36
N SER A 108 -12.22 -8.75 -20.68
CA SER A 108 -13.04 -9.50 -19.72
C SER A 108 -12.14 -10.33 -18.79
N ILE A 109 -12.61 -10.62 -17.57
CA ILE A 109 -11.85 -11.48 -16.65
C ILE A 109 -11.73 -12.90 -17.23
N GLU A 110 -12.80 -13.35 -17.89
CA GLU A 110 -12.94 -14.66 -18.48
C GLU A 110 -11.95 -14.90 -19.64
N ASP A 111 -11.66 -13.87 -20.44
CA ASP A 111 -10.70 -13.96 -21.56
C ASP A 111 -9.24 -14.06 -21.07
N VAL A 112 -8.91 -13.43 -19.93
CA VAL A 112 -7.54 -13.41 -19.39
C VAL A 112 -7.26 -14.63 -18.50
N ALA A 113 -8.30 -15.24 -17.95
CA ALA A 113 -8.18 -16.42 -17.08
C ALA A 113 -8.22 -17.77 -17.84
N SER A 114 -8.41 -17.74 -19.17
CA SER A 114 -8.45 -18.91 -20.06
C SER A 114 -7.07 -19.31 -20.58
#